data_AF-A0AAV0MY97-F1
#
_entry.id   AF-A0AAV0MY97-F1
#
_cell.length_a   1.000
_cell.length_b   1.000
_cell.length_c   1.000
_cell.angle_alpha   90.00
_cell.angle_beta   90.00
_cell.angle_gamma   90.00
#
_symmetry.space_group_name_H-M   'P 1'
#
loop_
_entity.id
_entity.type
_entity.pdbx_description
1 polymer ?
#
loop_
_entity_poly.entity_id
_entity_poly.type
_entity_poly.pdbx_seq_one_letter_code
_entity_poly.pdbx_strand_id
1 'polypeptide(L)'
;MAVAVRGGRGGGGLGSGGVNAGLRSFFSYRVFLSAMFTLLFVATLSAILTTHPSASSQLPSSGDAYMHRTFLAIKSDPLKTRLDLIYKQATDHMTLVNAYAAYARKLKLDISKQLKMFDDLAKNFSDLTTKPGYSFQGQDAVDEEVLRQFEKEVKEKVKVARSMIVESKESYDNQIKIQKLKDTIFAVNEQLGKAKKNGGIASSISAKSIPKSLHCLAMRLVEERIAHPENYTEQEPSPAIEDPSLYHYALFSDNVIAVSVVVRSVVMNAEEPWKHVFHVVTDRMNLAAMKVWFRMRPVEGGAHVEIKAVEDFPFLTSSYVPVLKQLESSYMQNYYYKNQGENGSSGDATNIKFRNPKYMSMLNHLRFYLPELYPKLHKVLFLDDDVVVQKDLTGLWKIDLDGRVNGAVETCFGSFHRYSHYLNFSHPLIRDNFNSKACAWAFGMNIFDLDAWRREKCTDTYHHWQNLNENHSLWKLGTLPPGLITFYSKTKSLDKSWHVLGLGYNPGISMDEIRNAAVIHYNGNMKPWLDIAMNQYKHLWTKYIDGDMEFVQMCNFGL
;
A
#
# COMPACT_ATOMS: atom_id res chain seq x y z
N MET A 1 -51.56 -8.73 -29.67
CA MET A 1 -52.51 -7.95 -30.48
C MET A 1 -51.99 -6.52 -30.50
N ALA A 2 -51.77 -5.78 -31.58
CA ALA A 2 -51.86 -5.93 -33.04
C ALA A 2 -50.80 -4.92 -33.59
N VAL A 3 -49.84 -5.27 -34.45
CA VAL A 3 -49.88 -5.38 -35.93
C VAL A 3 -50.77 -4.34 -36.64
N ALA A 4 -50.12 -3.49 -37.44
CA ALA A 4 -50.50 -3.04 -38.80
C ALA A 4 -49.24 -2.33 -39.36
N VAL A 5 -48.44 -2.83 -40.31
CA VAL A 5 -48.66 -3.33 -41.69
C VAL A 5 -49.52 -2.43 -42.57
N ARG A 6 -48.84 -1.69 -43.45
CA ARG A 6 -49.18 -1.36 -44.85
C ARG A 6 -47.91 -0.74 -45.43
N GLY A 7 -47.41 -1.05 -46.62
CA GLY A 7 -47.86 -1.87 -47.75
C GLY A 7 -46.88 -1.52 -48.87
N GLY A 8 -46.34 -2.51 -49.56
CA GLY A 8 -45.21 -2.33 -50.48
C GLY A 8 -45.58 -2.06 -51.93
N ARG A 9 -44.49 -2.11 -52.73
CA ARG A 9 -44.31 -2.53 -54.14
C ARG A 9 -44.13 -1.47 -55.23
N GLY A 10 -43.10 -1.77 -56.05
CA GLY A 10 -42.83 -1.28 -57.42
C GLY A 10 -41.76 -0.18 -57.42
N GLY A 11 -40.62 -0.27 -58.08
CA GLY A 11 -40.18 -1.09 -59.21
C GLY A 11 -39.44 -0.16 -60.17
N GLY A 12 -38.22 -0.51 -60.58
CA GLY A 12 -37.45 0.29 -61.56
C GLY A 12 -35.97 0.00 -61.49
N GLY A 13 -35.48 -0.87 -62.38
CA GLY A 13 -34.05 -1.15 -62.52
C GLY A 13 -33.35 -0.16 -63.45
N LEU A 14 -32.03 -0.04 -63.29
CA LEU A 14 -31.00 0.01 -64.34
C LEU A 14 -29.65 0.37 -63.71
N GLY A 15 -28.61 -0.39 -64.07
CA GLY A 15 -27.26 0.16 -64.21
C GLY A 15 -26.16 -0.32 -63.25
N SER A 16 -25.19 -1.02 -63.84
CA SER A 16 -23.75 -0.83 -63.64
C SER A 16 -23.01 -1.56 -62.51
N GLY A 17 -22.13 -2.48 -62.93
CA GLY A 17 -20.69 -2.39 -62.63
C GLY A 17 -20.23 -2.96 -61.29
N GLY A 18 -19.60 -4.14 -61.32
CA GLY A 18 -19.06 -4.80 -60.14
C GLY A 18 -17.86 -4.09 -59.52
N VAL A 19 -17.79 -4.10 -58.19
CA VAL A 19 -16.55 -4.12 -57.39
C VAL A 19 -16.90 -4.80 -56.06
N ASN A 20 -16.54 -6.08 -55.87
CA ASN A 20 -16.75 -6.76 -54.59
C ASN A 20 -15.49 -7.54 -54.15
N ALA A 21 -14.35 -6.84 -54.10
CA ALA A 21 -13.07 -7.40 -53.63
C ALA A 21 -12.38 -6.59 -52.50
N GLY A 22 -12.89 -5.41 -52.12
CA GLY A 22 -12.17 -4.51 -51.20
C GLY A 22 -12.43 -4.68 -49.69
N LEU A 23 -13.57 -5.25 -49.29
CA LEU A 23 -14.02 -5.20 -47.88
C LEU A 23 -13.56 -6.37 -47.00
N ARG A 24 -13.06 -7.47 -47.58
CA ARG A 24 -12.55 -8.62 -46.79
C ARG A 24 -11.11 -8.44 -46.29
N SER A 25 -10.31 -7.56 -46.89
CA SER A 25 -8.89 -7.36 -46.53
C SER A 25 -8.71 -6.49 -45.27
N PHE A 26 -9.54 -5.45 -45.09
CA PHE A 26 -9.38 -4.49 -44.00
C PHE A 26 -9.69 -5.05 -42.60
N PHE A 27 -10.63 -6.00 -42.48
CA PHE A 27 -10.94 -6.65 -41.19
C PHE A 27 -9.85 -7.64 -40.76
N SER A 28 -9.17 -8.29 -41.71
CA SER A 28 -8.08 -9.24 -41.43
C SER A 28 -6.83 -8.53 -40.88
N TYR A 29 -6.51 -7.34 -41.39
CA TYR A 29 -5.33 -6.59 -40.98
C TYR A 29 -5.40 -6.06 -39.54
N ARG A 30 -6.58 -5.58 -39.08
CA ARG A 30 -6.76 -5.11 -37.70
C ARG A 30 -6.70 -6.24 -36.66
N VAL A 31 -7.24 -7.41 -37.00
CA VAL A 31 -7.16 -8.61 -36.14
C VAL A 31 -5.72 -9.12 -36.08
N PHE A 32 -4.99 -9.08 -37.19
CA PHE A 32 -3.58 -9.46 -37.24
C PHE A 32 -2.70 -8.53 -36.39
N LEU A 33 -2.89 -7.21 -36.50
CA LEU A 33 -2.17 -6.24 -35.67
C LEU A 33 -2.50 -6.40 -34.18
N SER A 34 -3.77 -6.61 -33.83
CA SER A 34 -4.17 -6.86 -32.44
C SER A 34 -3.53 -8.14 -31.89
N ALA A 35 -3.48 -9.23 -32.68
CA ALA A 35 -2.83 -10.46 -32.26
C ALA A 35 -1.31 -10.30 -32.07
N MET A 36 -0.67 -9.51 -32.94
CA MET A 36 0.76 -9.19 -32.82
C MET A 36 1.08 -8.37 -31.56
N PHE A 37 0.27 -7.37 -31.23
CA PHE A 37 0.46 -6.58 -30.01
C PHE A 37 0.23 -7.41 -28.75
N THR A 38 -0.76 -8.31 -28.74
CA THR A 38 -0.98 -9.23 -27.62
C THR A 38 0.17 -10.21 -27.44
N LEU A 39 0.74 -10.73 -28.54
CA LEU A 39 1.91 -11.61 -28.51
C LEU A 39 3.16 -10.90 -28.01
N LEU A 40 3.39 -9.65 -28.44
CA LEU A 40 4.48 -8.81 -27.94
C LEU A 40 4.32 -8.52 -26.45
N PHE A 41 3.10 -8.21 -26.00
CA PHE A 41 2.81 -7.96 -24.59
C PHE A 41 3.06 -9.20 -23.71
N VAL A 42 2.63 -10.39 -24.16
CA VAL A 42 2.88 -11.66 -23.46
C VAL A 42 4.37 -11.98 -23.42
N ALA A 43 5.10 -11.78 -24.52
CA ALA A 43 6.55 -11.99 -24.58
C ALA A 43 7.31 -11.06 -23.62
N THR A 44 6.91 -9.79 -23.53
CA THR A 44 7.51 -8.84 -22.57
C THR A 44 7.19 -9.19 -21.11
N LEU A 45 5.97 -9.68 -20.84
CA LEU A 45 5.57 -10.08 -19.49
C LEU A 45 6.30 -11.36 -19.04
N SER A 46 6.53 -12.30 -19.95
CA SER A 46 7.32 -13.51 -19.69
C SER A 46 8.78 -13.20 -19.41
N ALA A 47 9.39 -12.24 -20.13
CA ALA A 47 10.77 -11.82 -19.87
C ALA A 47 10.95 -11.20 -18.47
N ILE A 48 9.97 -10.42 -18.01
CA ILE A 48 9.98 -9.76 -16.69
C ILE A 48 9.76 -10.77 -15.55
N LEU A 49 8.94 -11.81 -15.77
CA LEU A 49 8.67 -12.83 -14.75
C LEU A 49 9.79 -13.88 -14.61
N THR A 50 10.72 -13.96 -15.56
CA THR A 50 11.86 -14.89 -15.50
C THR A 50 13.12 -14.31 -14.85
N THR A 51 13.14 -13.03 -14.48
CA THR A 51 14.27 -12.40 -13.80
C THR A 51 14.07 -12.34 -12.28
N HIS A 52 14.19 -13.49 -11.61
CA HIS A 52 14.54 -13.57 -10.19
C HIS A 52 15.37 -14.85 -9.94
N PRO A 53 16.62 -14.75 -9.46
CA PRO A 53 17.40 -15.94 -9.12
C PRO A 53 17.04 -16.41 -7.70
N SER A 54 16.58 -17.65 -7.59
CA SER A 54 16.40 -18.37 -6.33
C SER A 54 17.77 -18.74 -5.74
N ALA A 55 18.06 -18.26 -4.54
CA ALA A 55 19.24 -18.63 -3.78
C ALA A 55 19.00 -19.94 -3.01
N SER A 56 19.89 -20.92 -3.19
CA SER A 56 20.15 -21.97 -2.19
C SER A 56 21.63 -22.33 -2.21
N SER A 57 22.23 -22.14 -1.04
CA SER A 57 23.59 -22.36 -0.57
C SER A 57 24.37 -23.55 -1.17
N GLN A 58 25.56 -23.26 -1.70
CA GLN A 58 26.83 -23.88 -1.31
C GLN A 58 27.99 -23.05 -1.89
N LEU A 59 28.81 -22.44 -1.04
CA LEU A 59 30.10 -21.86 -1.44
C LEU A 59 31.08 -23.00 -1.76
N PRO A 60 31.95 -22.82 -2.76
CA PRO A 60 33.35 -22.69 -2.38
C PRO A 60 34.00 -21.41 -2.95
N SER A 61 34.73 -20.75 -2.06
CA SER A 61 35.93 -19.94 -2.30
C SER A 61 36.47 -19.92 -3.75
N SER A 62 36.31 -18.79 -4.43
CA SER A 62 37.39 -18.14 -5.20
C SER A 62 36.89 -16.78 -5.74
N GLY A 63 37.55 -15.70 -5.31
CA GLY A 63 37.29 -14.33 -5.73
C GLY A 63 37.70 -14.00 -7.18
N ASP A 64 38.16 -14.98 -7.97
CA ASP A 64 38.68 -14.72 -9.31
C ASP A 64 37.66 -14.89 -10.45
N ALA A 65 36.49 -15.50 -10.22
CA ALA A 65 35.57 -15.82 -11.32
C ALA A 65 34.76 -14.62 -11.84
N TYR A 66 34.50 -13.60 -10.99
CA TYR A 66 33.67 -12.46 -11.37
C TYR A 66 34.46 -11.36 -12.10
N MET A 67 35.73 -11.14 -11.74
CA MET A 67 36.60 -10.18 -12.42
C MET A 67 37.14 -10.70 -13.77
N HIS A 68 37.20 -12.03 -13.96
CA HIS A 68 37.62 -12.62 -15.25
C HIS A 68 36.53 -12.56 -16.34
N ARG A 69 35.24 -12.47 -15.97
CA ARG A 69 34.15 -12.35 -16.96
C ARG A 69 34.05 -10.96 -17.57
N THR A 70 34.43 -9.92 -16.85
CA THR A 70 34.34 -8.53 -17.34
C THR A 70 35.52 -8.17 -18.26
N PHE A 71 36.70 -8.78 -18.08
CA PHE A 71 37.87 -8.51 -18.93
C PHE A 71 37.89 -9.29 -20.26
N LEU A 72 37.21 -10.44 -20.35
CA LEU A 72 37.06 -11.19 -21.61
C LEU A 72 36.03 -10.57 -22.56
N ALA A 73 35.08 -9.78 -22.05
CA ALA A 73 34.09 -9.06 -22.86
C ALA A 73 34.69 -7.85 -23.60
N ILE A 74 35.86 -7.34 -23.19
CA ILE A 74 36.56 -6.22 -23.84
C ILE A 74 37.48 -6.71 -24.99
N LYS A 75 37.80 -8.01 -25.05
CA LYS A 75 38.59 -8.64 -26.12
C LYS A 75 37.81 -9.59 -27.03
N SER A 76 36.51 -9.80 -26.80
CA SER A 76 35.71 -10.63 -27.69
C SER A 76 35.35 -9.86 -28.95
N ASP A 77 35.67 -10.42 -30.12
CA ASP A 77 35.24 -9.90 -31.42
C ASP A 77 33.72 -9.65 -31.39
N PRO A 78 33.26 -8.39 -31.56
CA PRO A 78 31.84 -8.06 -31.47
C PRO A 78 31.00 -8.81 -32.51
N LEU A 79 31.59 -9.23 -33.63
CA LEU A 79 30.91 -10.07 -34.62
C LEU A 79 30.71 -11.49 -34.12
N LYS A 80 31.69 -12.05 -33.40
CA LYS A 80 31.60 -13.39 -32.80
C LYS A 80 30.56 -13.42 -31.68
N THR A 81 30.55 -12.42 -30.80
CA THR A 81 29.53 -12.31 -29.74
C THR A 81 28.13 -12.16 -30.34
N ARG A 82 27.99 -11.37 -31.42
CA ARG A 82 26.73 -11.23 -32.14
C ARG A 82 26.30 -12.54 -32.80
N LEU A 83 27.24 -13.28 -33.38
CA LEU A 83 26.99 -14.59 -33.99
C LEU A 83 26.56 -15.62 -32.94
N ASP A 84 27.23 -15.68 -31.79
CA ASP A 84 26.88 -16.56 -30.67
C ASP A 84 25.49 -16.23 -30.11
N LEU A 85 25.14 -14.95 -30.02
CA LEU A 85 23.79 -14.50 -29.66
C LEU A 85 22.74 -14.97 -30.68
N ILE A 86 23.03 -14.88 -31.98
CA ILE A 86 22.13 -15.36 -33.04
C ILE A 86 21.96 -16.87 -32.97
N TYR A 87 23.05 -17.63 -32.77
CA TYR A 87 22.97 -19.09 -32.61
C TYR A 87 22.18 -19.49 -31.38
N LYS A 88 22.38 -18.80 -30.27
CA LYS A 88 21.60 -19.00 -29.06
C LYS A 88 20.13 -18.73 -29.31
N GLN A 89 19.80 -17.59 -29.92
CA GLN A 89 18.42 -17.25 -30.28
C GLN A 89 17.79 -18.32 -31.19
N ALA A 90 18.51 -18.81 -32.20
CA ALA A 90 18.02 -19.87 -33.09
C ALA A 90 17.78 -21.19 -32.34
N THR A 91 18.68 -21.55 -31.42
CA THR A 91 18.56 -22.75 -30.58
C THR A 91 17.38 -22.66 -29.61
N ASP A 92 17.17 -21.49 -29.01
CA ASP A 92 16.05 -21.22 -28.13
C ASP A 92 14.71 -21.34 -28.91
N HIS A 93 14.64 -20.79 -30.12
CA HIS A 93 13.47 -20.92 -30.98
C HIS A 93 13.24 -22.37 -31.45
N MET A 94 14.30 -23.12 -31.76
CA MET A 94 14.19 -24.55 -32.09
C MET A 94 13.62 -25.34 -30.92
N THR A 95 14.05 -25.04 -29.69
CA THR A 95 13.53 -25.66 -28.48
C THR A 95 12.04 -25.35 -28.30
N LEU A 96 11.64 -24.10 -28.52
CA LEU A 96 10.24 -23.66 -28.48
C LEU A 96 9.38 -24.42 -29.51
N VAL A 97 9.83 -24.48 -30.77
CA VAL A 97 9.13 -25.21 -31.84
C VAL A 97 8.96 -26.68 -31.50
N ASN A 98 10.00 -27.32 -30.97
CA ASN A 98 9.95 -28.73 -30.56
C ASN A 98 8.97 -28.96 -29.40
N ALA A 99 8.90 -28.03 -28.43
CA ALA A 99 7.94 -28.10 -27.34
C ALA A 99 6.50 -28.01 -27.86
N TYR A 100 6.18 -27.03 -28.71
CA TYR A 100 4.85 -26.91 -29.33
C TYR A 100 4.50 -28.14 -30.18
N ALA A 101 5.46 -28.69 -30.93
CA ALA A 101 5.26 -29.90 -31.70
C ALA A 101 4.92 -31.10 -30.78
N ALA A 102 5.57 -31.24 -29.63
CA ALA A 102 5.26 -32.27 -28.65
C ALA A 102 3.84 -32.12 -28.07
N TYR A 103 3.43 -30.90 -27.71
CA TYR A 103 2.07 -30.62 -27.24
C TYR A 103 1.01 -30.95 -28.30
N ALA A 104 1.23 -30.53 -29.55
CA ALA A 104 0.33 -30.81 -30.65
C ALA A 104 0.19 -32.32 -30.91
N ARG A 105 1.29 -33.08 -30.84
CA ARG A 105 1.26 -34.54 -30.95
C ARG A 105 0.44 -35.18 -29.83
N LYS A 106 0.63 -34.74 -28.58
CA LYS A 106 -0.12 -35.25 -27.43
C LYS A 106 -1.64 -35.03 -27.61
N LEU A 107 -2.04 -33.80 -27.94
CA LEU A 107 -3.44 -33.47 -28.17
C LEU A 107 -4.06 -34.31 -29.30
N LYS A 108 -3.33 -34.52 -30.40
CA LYS A 108 -3.78 -35.38 -31.49
C LYS A 108 -3.99 -36.82 -31.02
N LEU A 109 -3.06 -37.39 -30.26
CA LEU A 109 -3.17 -38.75 -29.74
C LEU A 109 -4.38 -38.91 -28.80
N ASP A 110 -4.60 -37.95 -27.91
CA ASP A 110 -5.74 -37.97 -26.98
C ASP A 110 -7.08 -37.95 -27.75
N ILE A 111 -7.21 -37.07 -28.75
CA ILE A 111 -8.41 -36.99 -29.61
C ILE A 111 -8.58 -38.29 -30.42
N SER A 112 -7.51 -38.84 -31.00
CA SER A 112 -7.57 -40.09 -31.76
C SER A 112 -7.96 -41.29 -30.90
N LYS A 113 -7.46 -41.36 -29.65
CA LYS A 113 -7.85 -42.40 -28.70
C LYS A 113 -9.34 -42.31 -28.38
N GLN A 114 -9.84 -41.11 -28.12
CA GLN A 114 -11.24 -40.86 -27.83
C GLN A 114 -12.15 -41.21 -29.02
N LEU A 115 -11.75 -40.86 -30.24
CA LEU A 115 -12.46 -41.24 -31.46
C LEU A 115 -12.56 -42.76 -31.60
N LYS A 116 -11.45 -43.49 -31.44
CA LYS A 116 -11.42 -44.96 -31.51
C LYS A 116 -12.37 -45.58 -30.48
N MET A 117 -12.40 -45.05 -29.25
CA MET A 117 -13.31 -45.55 -28.21
C MET A 117 -14.78 -45.38 -28.61
N PHE A 118 -15.16 -44.29 -29.29
CA PHE A 118 -16.52 -44.11 -29.81
C PHE A 118 -16.84 -45.07 -30.97
N ASP A 119 -15.89 -45.28 -31.89
CA ASP A 119 -16.05 -46.22 -33.00
C ASP A 119 -16.25 -47.66 -32.50
N ASP A 120 -15.45 -48.08 -31.51
CA ASP A 120 -15.56 -49.40 -30.89
C ASP A 120 -16.90 -49.57 -30.17
N LEU A 121 -17.40 -48.51 -29.52
CA LEU A 121 -18.73 -48.51 -28.89
C LEU A 121 -19.85 -48.63 -29.94
N ALA A 122 -19.78 -47.89 -31.05
CA ALA A 122 -20.75 -47.97 -32.14
C ALA A 122 -20.78 -49.37 -32.80
N LYS A 123 -19.60 -49.98 -33.00
CA LYS A 123 -19.48 -51.37 -33.46
C LYS A 123 -20.13 -52.34 -32.47
N ASN A 124 -19.83 -52.21 -31.18
CA ASN A 124 -20.45 -53.05 -30.15
C ASN A 124 -21.98 -53.02 -30.15
N PHE A 125 -22.60 -51.86 -30.39
CA PHE A 125 -24.05 -51.76 -30.53
C PHE A 125 -24.56 -52.43 -31.80
N SER A 126 -23.85 -52.23 -32.92
CA SER A 126 -24.19 -52.86 -34.20
C SER A 126 -24.11 -54.39 -34.09
N ASP A 127 -23.02 -54.91 -33.51
CA ASP A 127 -22.79 -56.34 -33.29
C ASP A 127 -23.87 -56.96 -32.39
N LEU A 128 -24.33 -56.24 -31.37
CA LEU A 128 -25.40 -56.69 -30.49
C LEU A 128 -26.74 -56.83 -31.24
N THR A 129 -27.04 -55.91 -32.16
CA THR A 129 -28.25 -55.96 -32.99
C THR A 129 -28.21 -57.01 -34.09
N THR A 130 -27.02 -57.41 -34.54
CA THR A 130 -26.82 -58.44 -35.58
C THR A 130 -26.48 -59.81 -35.01
N LYS A 131 -26.42 -59.96 -33.67
CA LYS A 131 -26.03 -61.20 -33.00
C LYS A 131 -27.05 -62.32 -33.29
N PRO A 132 -26.61 -63.49 -33.79
CA PRO A 132 -27.51 -64.63 -34.02
C PRO A 132 -28.17 -65.05 -32.69
N GLY A 133 -29.50 -65.02 -32.64
CA GLY A 133 -30.29 -65.28 -31.42
C GLY A 133 -31.06 -64.07 -30.85
N TYR A 134 -30.76 -62.84 -31.30
CA TYR A 134 -31.50 -61.61 -30.90
C TYR A 134 -32.25 -60.95 -32.07
N SER A 135 -32.46 -61.68 -33.17
CA SER A 135 -33.23 -61.22 -34.33
C SER A 135 -34.71 -61.57 -34.17
N PHE A 136 -35.48 -60.62 -33.66
CA PHE A 136 -36.92 -60.78 -33.40
C PHE A 136 -37.82 -60.34 -34.59
N GLN A 137 -37.23 -60.03 -35.76
CA GLN A 137 -38.00 -59.62 -36.94
C GLN A 137 -38.77 -60.80 -37.54
N GLY A 138 -40.10 -60.71 -37.52
CA GLY A 138 -41.00 -61.67 -38.17
C GLY A 138 -41.35 -62.92 -37.35
N GLN A 139 -41.12 -62.92 -36.03
CA GLN A 139 -41.52 -64.01 -35.13
C GLN A 139 -42.77 -63.66 -34.30
N ASP A 140 -43.77 -64.54 -34.29
CA ASP A 140 -45.04 -64.35 -33.55
C ASP A 140 -44.91 -64.67 -32.04
N ALA A 141 -43.83 -65.34 -31.61
CA ALA A 141 -43.54 -65.62 -30.21
C ALA A 141 -42.05 -65.49 -29.91
N VAL A 142 -41.70 -64.67 -28.91
CA VAL A 142 -40.33 -64.36 -28.46
C VAL A 142 -40.09 -65.05 -27.12
N ASP A 143 -38.96 -65.75 -26.98
CA ASP A 143 -38.54 -66.36 -25.71
C ASP A 143 -38.24 -65.26 -24.66
N GLU A 144 -38.95 -65.31 -23.53
CA GLU A 144 -38.87 -64.31 -22.47
C GLU A 144 -37.48 -64.26 -21.81
N GLU A 145 -36.78 -65.38 -21.71
CA GLU A 145 -35.44 -65.45 -21.10
C GLU A 145 -34.38 -64.85 -22.04
N VAL A 146 -34.51 -65.12 -23.34
CA VAL A 146 -33.65 -64.54 -24.39
C VAL A 146 -33.87 -63.02 -24.47
N LEU A 147 -35.11 -62.56 -24.34
CA LEU A 147 -35.45 -61.14 -24.30
C LEU A 147 -34.87 -60.45 -23.07
N ARG A 148 -34.99 -61.05 -21.87
CA ARG A 148 -34.42 -60.51 -20.63
C ARG A 148 -32.89 -60.39 -20.70
N GLN A 149 -32.22 -61.37 -21.28
CA GLN A 149 -30.76 -61.33 -21.45
C GLN A 149 -30.35 -60.24 -22.46
N PHE A 150 -31.06 -60.11 -23.57
CA PHE A 150 -30.85 -59.02 -24.54
C PHE A 150 -31.05 -57.65 -23.89
N GLU A 151 -32.14 -57.46 -23.14
CA GLU A 151 -32.40 -56.21 -22.43
C GLU A 151 -31.28 -55.85 -21.45
N LYS A 152 -30.76 -56.83 -20.71
CA LYS A 152 -29.66 -56.61 -19.75
C LYS A 152 -28.39 -56.17 -20.46
N GLU A 153 -28.02 -56.84 -21.56
CA GLU A 153 -26.84 -56.48 -22.37
C GLU A 153 -26.98 -55.09 -22.99
N VAL A 154 -28.15 -54.76 -23.54
CA VAL A 154 -28.45 -53.41 -24.07
C VAL A 154 -28.35 -52.35 -22.95
N LYS A 155 -28.97 -52.58 -21.79
CA LYS A 155 -28.96 -51.65 -20.65
C LYS A 155 -27.54 -51.37 -20.16
N GLU A 156 -26.70 -52.39 -20.03
CA GLU A 156 -25.28 -52.21 -19.66
C GLU A 156 -24.50 -51.43 -20.71
N LYS A 157 -24.65 -51.74 -22.00
CA LYS A 157 -23.97 -50.99 -23.08
C LYS A 157 -24.43 -49.53 -23.15
N VAL A 158 -25.72 -49.27 -22.98
CA VAL A 158 -26.28 -47.90 -22.90
C VAL A 158 -25.73 -47.14 -21.71
N LYS A 159 -25.56 -47.79 -20.55
CA LYS A 159 -24.95 -47.18 -19.36
C LYS A 159 -23.51 -46.76 -19.62
N VAL A 160 -22.70 -47.63 -20.23
CA VAL A 160 -21.31 -47.31 -20.61
C VAL A 160 -21.25 -46.17 -21.61
N ALA A 161 -22.10 -46.20 -22.65
CA ALA A 161 -22.20 -45.14 -23.65
C ALA A 161 -22.53 -43.78 -23.02
N ARG A 162 -23.50 -43.74 -22.11
CA ARG A 162 -23.87 -42.52 -21.38
C ARG A 162 -22.71 -41.97 -20.55
N SER A 163 -21.99 -42.83 -19.83
CA SER A 163 -20.82 -42.40 -19.04
C SER A 163 -19.74 -41.76 -19.94
N MET A 164 -19.40 -42.41 -21.05
CA MET A 164 -18.40 -41.91 -21.99
C MET A 164 -18.81 -40.59 -22.67
N ILE A 165 -20.09 -40.45 -23.03
CA ILE A 165 -20.63 -39.20 -23.59
C ILE A 165 -20.54 -38.06 -22.56
N VAL A 166 -20.78 -38.34 -21.27
CA VAL A 166 -20.67 -37.33 -20.21
C VAL A 166 -19.22 -36.91 -19.98
N GLU A 167 -18.29 -37.87 -19.89
CA GLU A 167 -16.85 -37.59 -19.70
C GLU A 167 -16.25 -36.80 -20.87
N SER A 168 -16.68 -37.10 -22.09
CA SER A 168 -16.23 -36.43 -23.31
C SER A 168 -16.86 -35.05 -23.56
N LYS A 169 -17.98 -34.74 -22.90
CA LYS A 169 -18.78 -33.53 -23.18
C LYS A 169 -17.93 -32.26 -23.06
N GLU A 170 -17.03 -32.21 -22.09
CA GLU A 170 -16.11 -31.09 -21.90
C GLU A 170 -15.19 -30.83 -23.09
N SER A 171 -14.85 -31.86 -23.88
CA SER A 171 -13.95 -31.69 -25.03
C SER A 171 -14.58 -30.89 -26.17
N TYR A 172 -15.90 -30.97 -26.32
CA TYR A 172 -16.65 -30.40 -27.45
C TYR A 172 -17.60 -29.26 -27.06
N ASP A 173 -18.05 -29.23 -25.80
CA ASP A 173 -18.97 -28.22 -25.29
C ASP A 173 -18.22 -26.97 -24.81
N ASN A 174 -18.09 -26.00 -25.72
CA ASN A 174 -17.47 -24.72 -25.41
C ASN A 174 -18.21 -23.95 -24.30
N GLN A 175 -19.52 -24.15 -24.11
CA GLN A 175 -20.26 -23.50 -23.01
C GLN A 175 -19.82 -24.05 -21.67
N ILE A 176 -19.58 -25.36 -21.55
CA ILE A 176 -19.01 -25.97 -20.35
C ILE A 176 -17.61 -25.44 -20.08
N LYS A 177 -16.75 -25.33 -21.10
CA LYS A 177 -15.40 -24.75 -20.94
C LYS A 177 -15.47 -23.29 -20.46
N ILE A 178 -16.34 -22.49 -21.06
CA ILE A 178 -16.56 -21.08 -20.66
C ILE A 178 -17.09 -21.02 -19.22
N GLN A 179 -18.03 -21.88 -18.83
CA GLN A 179 -18.58 -21.91 -17.48
C GLN A 179 -17.50 -22.29 -16.46
N LYS A 180 -16.71 -23.35 -16.71
CA LYS A 180 -15.59 -23.72 -15.84
C LYS A 180 -14.56 -22.60 -15.70
N LEU A 181 -14.26 -21.89 -16.78
CA LEU A 181 -13.37 -20.73 -16.73
C LEU A 181 -13.96 -19.60 -15.87
N LYS A 182 -15.26 -19.29 -16.03
CA LYS A 182 -15.96 -18.31 -15.18
C LYS A 182 -15.94 -18.70 -13.71
N ASP A 183 -16.21 -19.97 -13.40
CA ASP A 183 -16.20 -20.51 -12.04
C ASP A 183 -14.80 -20.41 -11.45
N THR A 184 -13.76 -20.71 -12.24
CA THR A 184 -12.36 -20.56 -11.83
C THR A 184 -12.00 -19.09 -11.57
N ILE A 185 -12.40 -18.16 -12.45
CA ILE A 185 -12.19 -16.72 -12.26
C ILE A 185 -12.86 -16.26 -10.97
N PHE A 186 -14.10 -16.68 -10.72
CA PHE A 186 -14.82 -16.34 -9.50
C PHE A 186 -14.13 -16.88 -8.25
N ALA A 187 -13.72 -18.17 -8.27
CA ALA A 187 -13.01 -18.80 -7.16
C ALA A 187 -11.66 -18.12 -6.87
N VAL A 188 -10.88 -17.81 -7.91
CA VAL A 188 -9.61 -17.08 -7.77
C VAL A 188 -9.86 -15.66 -7.24
N ASN A 189 -10.91 -14.97 -7.70
CA ASN A 189 -11.26 -13.64 -7.22
C ASN A 189 -11.70 -13.66 -5.74
N GLU A 190 -12.41 -14.70 -5.31
CA GLU A 190 -12.77 -14.90 -3.90
C GLU A 190 -11.52 -15.14 -3.05
N GLN A 191 -10.59 -16.00 -3.51
CA GLN A 191 -9.30 -16.23 -2.84
C GLN A 191 -8.47 -14.94 -2.78
N LEU A 192 -8.45 -14.14 -3.85
CA LEU A 192 -7.81 -12.84 -3.87
C LEU A 192 -8.44 -11.88 -2.85
N GLY A 193 -9.77 -11.88 -2.73
CA GLY A 193 -10.49 -11.10 -1.71
C GLY A 193 -10.08 -11.49 -0.28
N LYS A 194 -10.01 -12.79 0.00
CA LYS A 194 -9.55 -13.32 1.30
C LYS A 194 -8.08 -12.96 1.57
N ALA A 195 -7.21 -13.14 0.59
CA ALA A 195 -5.79 -12.78 0.69
C ALA A 195 -5.59 -11.27 0.91
N LYS A 196 -6.33 -10.41 0.21
CA LYS A 196 -6.31 -8.95 0.41
C LYS A 196 -6.76 -8.56 1.81
N LYS A 197 -7.82 -9.18 2.33
CA LYS A 197 -8.30 -8.93 3.70
C LYS A 197 -7.25 -9.32 4.74
N ASN A 198 -6.67 -10.52 4.60
CA ASN A 198 -5.62 -11.01 5.50
C ASN A 198 -4.37 -10.13 5.42
N GLY A 199 -3.93 -9.76 4.21
CA GLY A 199 -2.82 -8.84 4.01
C GLY A 199 -3.05 -7.46 4.64
N GLY A 200 -4.28 -6.94 4.55
CA GLY A 200 -4.66 -5.68 5.20
C GLY A 200 -4.61 -5.75 6.74
N ILE A 201 -5.03 -6.88 7.32
CA ILE A 201 -4.93 -7.10 8.77
C ILE A 201 -3.47 -7.21 9.19
N ALA A 202 -2.68 -8.05 8.52
CA ALA A 202 -1.26 -8.23 8.80
C ALA A 202 -0.48 -6.90 8.69
N SER A 203 -0.71 -6.13 7.62
CA SER A 203 -0.13 -4.79 7.44
C SER A 203 -0.52 -3.84 8.57
N SER A 204 -1.78 -3.87 9.02
CA SER A 204 -2.20 -3.04 10.16
C SER A 204 -1.56 -3.47 11.48
N ILE A 205 -1.26 -4.76 11.67
CA ILE A 205 -0.56 -5.24 12.87
C ILE A 205 0.89 -4.76 12.82
N SER A 206 1.58 -4.97 11.69
CA SER A 206 2.96 -4.53 11.48
C SER A 206 3.13 -3.01 11.64
N ALA A 207 2.16 -2.22 11.17
CA ALA A 207 2.18 -0.76 11.32
C ALA A 207 2.03 -0.27 12.77
N LYS A 208 1.43 -1.08 13.65
CA LYS A 208 1.17 -0.76 15.06
C LYS A 208 2.20 -1.37 16.01
N SER A 209 2.89 -2.44 15.59
CA SER A 209 3.92 -3.09 16.38
C SER A 209 5.20 -2.26 16.45
N ILE A 210 5.94 -2.38 17.55
CA ILE A 210 7.29 -1.84 17.68
C ILE A 210 8.26 -2.89 17.07
N PRO A 211 9.05 -2.54 16.04
CA PRO A 211 10.09 -3.39 15.50
C PRO A 211 11.10 -3.82 16.56
N LYS A 212 11.62 -5.05 16.44
CA LYS A 212 12.65 -5.58 17.35
C LYS A 212 13.88 -4.69 17.40
N SER A 213 14.28 -4.11 16.26
CA SER A 213 15.44 -3.24 16.15
C SER A 213 15.26 -1.93 16.92
N LEU A 214 14.09 -1.29 16.84
CA LEU A 214 13.77 -0.09 17.64
C LEU A 214 13.70 -0.40 19.13
N HIS A 215 13.07 -1.52 19.50
CA HIS A 215 13.01 -1.94 20.89
C HIS A 215 14.41 -2.23 21.46
N CYS A 216 15.24 -2.97 20.72
CA CYS A 216 16.63 -3.24 21.08
C CYS A 216 17.40 -1.94 21.32
N LEU A 217 17.30 -0.97 20.40
CA LEU A 217 18.03 0.29 20.53
C LEU A 217 17.63 1.07 21.79
N ALA A 218 16.33 1.24 22.03
CA ALA A 218 15.84 1.95 23.21
C ALA A 218 16.34 1.29 24.50
N MET A 219 16.30 -0.05 24.57
CA MET A 219 16.80 -0.79 25.72
C MET A 219 18.32 -0.63 25.91
N ARG A 220 19.11 -0.71 24.83
CA ARG A 220 20.57 -0.51 24.89
C ARG A 220 20.96 0.87 25.37
N LEU A 221 20.28 1.92 24.90
CA LEU A 221 20.51 3.29 25.36
C LEU A 221 20.18 3.46 26.84
N VAL A 222 19.15 2.78 27.35
CA VAL A 222 18.83 2.80 28.78
C VAL A 222 19.87 2.01 29.60
N GLU A 223 20.30 0.84 29.11
CA GLU A 223 21.40 0.07 29.73
C GLU A 223 22.68 0.90 29.84
N GLU A 224 23.04 1.61 28.77
CA GLU A 224 24.20 2.51 28.71
C GLU A 224 24.13 3.60 29.80
N ARG A 225 22.96 4.21 30.00
CA ARG A 225 22.77 5.18 31.09
C ARG A 225 22.97 4.58 32.47
N ILE A 226 22.49 3.34 32.67
CA ILE A 226 22.58 2.64 33.96
C ILE A 226 24.03 2.25 34.24
N ALA A 227 24.77 1.83 33.21
CA ALA A 227 26.18 1.46 33.32
C ALA A 227 27.10 2.67 33.59
N HIS A 228 26.78 3.83 33.00
CA HIS A 228 27.62 5.04 33.03
C HIS A 228 26.85 6.31 33.46
N PRO A 229 26.24 6.33 34.66
CA PRO A 229 25.37 7.43 35.08
C PRO A 229 26.06 8.81 35.12
N GLU A 230 27.36 8.84 35.40
CA GLU A 230 28.18 10.06 35.44
C GLU A 230 28.24 10.82 34.10
N ASN A 231 28.10 10.11 32.97
CA ASN A 231 28.16 10.69 31.63
C ASN A 231 26.85 11.41 31.23
N TYR A 232 25.75 11.13 31.95
CA TYR A 232 24.39 11.56 31.61
C TYR A 232 23.73 12.38 32.72
N THR A 233 24.53 13.15 33.46
CA THR A 233 24.05 14.11 34.46
C THR A 233 23.25 15.24 33.79
N GLU A 234 22.21 15.72 34.47
CA GLU A 234 21.37 16.79 33.94
C GLU A 234 22.16 18.11 33.91
N GLN A 235 22.13 18.77 32.76
CA GLN A 235 22.75 20.08 32.55
C GLN A 235 21.68 21.17 32.64
N GLU A 236 22.10 22.37 33.05
CA GLU A 236 21.20 23.51 33.02
C GLU A 236 20.73 23.82 31.59
N PRO A 237 19.46 24.20 31.40
CA PRO A 237 18.94 24.55 30.08
C PRO A 237 19.73 25.71 29.47
N SER A 238 20.09 25.59 28.20
CA SER A 238 20.69 26.71 27.46
C SER A 238 19.71 27.89 27.39
N PRO A 239 20.16 29.14 27.56
CA PRO A 239 19.31 30.32 27.33
C PRO A 239 18.69 30.36 25.93
N ALA A 240 19.35 29.74 24.94
CA ALA A 240 18.86 29.63 23.57
C ALA A 240 17.51 28.87 23.45
N ILE A 241 17.17 28.04 24.43
CA ILE A 241 15.90 27.29 24.42
C ILE A 241 14.68 28.23 24.44
N GLU A 242 14.79 29.40 25.04
CA GLU A 242 13.68 30.35 25.17
C GLU A 242 13.84 31.62 24.34
N ASP A 243 14.93 31.75 23.55
CA ASP A 243 15.24 32.94 22.77
C ASP A 243 14.38 33.02 21.51
N PRO A 244 13.35 33.91 21.44
CA PRO A 244 12.41 33.94 20.32
C PRO A 244 13.04 34.43 19.01
N SER A 245 14.31 34.87 19.01
CA SER A 245 15.04 35.24 17.79
C SER A 245 15.59 34.05 17.00
N LEU A 246 15.56 32.84 17.60
CA LEU A 246 16.04 31.60 16.98
C LEU A 246 14.92 30.84 16.26
N TYR A 247 15.30 29.79 15.52
CA TYR A 247 14.36 28.95 14.77
C TYR A 247 13.95 27.74 15.61
N HIS A 248 12.75 27.81 16.18
CA HIS A 248 12.22 26.77 17.08
C HIS A 248 11.39 25.71 16.37
N TYR A 249 11.71 24.45 16.64
CA TYR A 249 11.04 23.28 16.11
C TYR A 249 10.35 22.52 17.24
N ALA A 250 9.07 22.21 17.08
CA ALA A 250 8.34 21.32 17.98
C ALA A 250 8.25 19.92 17.37
N LEU A 251 8.76 18.92 18.07
CA LEU A 251 8.85 17.54 17.60
C LEU A 251 8.43 16.57 18.71
N PHE A 252 7.34 15.83 18.50
CA PHE A 252 6.76 14.96 19.54
C PHE A 252 6.79 13.50 19.07
N SER A 253 7.50 12.63 19.80
CA SER A 253 7.71 11.25 19.38
C SER A 253 8.19 10.34 20.50
N ASP A 254 7.87 9.06 20.37
CA ASP A 254 8.37 7.95 21.18
C ASP A 254 9.52 7.18 20.49
N ASN A 255 9.99 7.65 19.33
CA ASN A 255 10.94 6.93 18.48
C ASN A 255 12.26 7.69 18.33
N VAL A 256 13.29 7.19 19.01
CA VAL A 256 14.63 7.79 19.04
C VAL A 256 15.24 7.99 17.65
N ILE A 257 15.14 7.00 16.76
CA ILE A 257 15.74 7.12 15.42
C ILE A 257 14.93 8.05 14.53
N ALA A 258 13.60 8.02 14.64
CA ALA A 258 12.76 8.94 13.87
C ALA A 258 13.09 10.39 14.20
N VAL A 259 13.19 10.71 15.50
CA VAL A 259 13.61 12.03 15.98
C VAL A 259 15.02 12.38 15.51
N SER A 260 15.98 11.45 15.61
CA SER A 260 17.35 11.73 15.18
C SER A 260 17.46 12.01 13.68
N VAL A 261 16.68 11.31 12.85
CA VAL A 261 16.61 11.56 11.41
C VAL A 261 16.01 12.94 11.11
N VAL A 262 14.94 13.34 11.79
CA VAL A 262 14.37 14.68 11.61
C VAL A 262 15.40 15.76 11.96
N VAL A 263 15.97 15.71 13.16
CA VAL A 263 16.96 16.69 13.64
C VAL A 263 18.17 16.74 12.70
N ARG A 264 18.75 15.58 12.37
CA ARG A 264 19.91 15.51 11.47
C ARG A 264 19.59 16.03 10.08
N SER A 265 18.41 15.70 9.54
CA SER A 265 18.01 16.17 8.21
C SER A 265 17.78 17.68 8.16
N VAL A 266 17.29 18.30 9.22
CA VAL A 266 17.19 19.76 9.32
C VAL A 266 18.58 20.38 9.35
N VAL A 267 19.44 19.91 10.27
CA VAL A 267 20.76 20.48 10.52
C VAL A 267 21.70 20.35 9.32
N MET A 268 21.71 19.19 8.67
CA MET A 268 22.55 18.98 7.47
C MET A 268 22.16 19.86 6.28
N ASN A 269 20.92 20.35 6.23
CA ASN A 269 20.41 21.18 5.14
C ASN A 269 20.23 22.64 5.54
N ALA A 270 20.57 23.01 6.78
CA ALA A 270 20.45 24.37 7.29
C ALA A 270 21.67 25.22 6.90
N GLU A 271 21.44 26.48 6.54
CA GLU A 271 22.52 27.44 6.25
C GLU A 271 23.26 27.86 7.53
N GLU A 272 22.54 28.03 8.64
CA GLU A 272 23.08 28.49 9.93
C GLU A 272 22.67 27.54 11.08
N PRO A 273 23.23 26.32 11.17
CA PRO A 273 22.75 25.28 12.08
C PRO A 273 22.68 25.69 13.56
N TRP A 274 23.59 26.55 14.04
CA TRP A 274 23.62 27.06 15.42
C TRP A 274 22.41 27.92 15.82
N LYS A 275 21.58 28.34 14.85
CA LYS A 275 20.33 29.09 15.12
C LYS A 275 19.11 28.19 15.32
N HIS A 276 19.25 26.87 15.20
CA HIS A 276 18.13 25.93 15.25
C HIS A 276 17.98 25.36 16.66
N VAL A 277 16.75 25.37 17.16
CA VAL A 277 16.38 24.89 18.49
C VAL A 277 15.29 23.84 18.37
N PHE A 278 15.56 22.60 18.77
CA PHE A 278 14.62 21.50 18.72
C PHE A 278 14.05 21.23 20.12
N HIS A 279 12.74 21.36 20.25
CA HIS A 279 12.01 20.95 21.44
C HIS A 279 11.40 19.57 21.19
N VAL A 280 12.09 18.56 21.68
CA VAL A 280 11.67 17.17 21.62
C VAL A 280 10.84 16.84 22.85
N VAL A 281 9.60 16.41 22.65
CA VAL A 281 8.77 15.86 23.73
C VAL A 281 8.52 14.38 23.49
N THR A 282 8.77 13.57 24.51
CA THR A 282 8.63 12.11 24.48
C THR A 282 7.86 11.61 25.70
N ASP A 283 7.40 10.36 25.68
CA ASP A 283 6.90 9.71 26.88
C ASP A 283 8.02 9.43 27.89
N ARG A 284 7.63 9.18 29.15
CA ARG A 284 8.55 8.87 30.24
C ARG A 284 9.40 7.63 29.98
N MET A 285 8.90 6.65 29.24
CA MET A 285 9.59 5.39 28.97
C MET A 285 10.80 5.60 28.03
N ASN A 286 10.66 6.50 27.06
CA ASN A 286 11.68 6.78 26.06
C ASN A 286 12.57 7.98 26.41
N LEU A 287 12.22 8.76 27.44
CA LEU A 287 12.99 9.93 27.89
C LEU A 287 14.48 9.63 28.10
N ALA A 288 14.79 8.55 28.82
CA ALA A 288 16.17 8.19 29.11
C ALA A 288 16.95 7.83 27.84
N ALA A 289 16.36 7.00 26.97
CA ALA A 289 16.97 6.62 25.70
C ALA A 289 17.23 7.84 24.80
N MET A 290 16.25 8.75 24.70
CA MET A 290 16.36 9.96 23.90
C MET A 290 17.47 10.90 24.42
N LYS A 291 17.54 11.13 25.74
CA LYS A 291 18.60 11.93 26.37
C LYS A 291 19.99 11.32 26.13
N VAL A 292 20.13 10.02 26.25
CA VAL A 292 21.40 9.30 26.02
C VAL A 292 21.82 9.43 24.55
N TRP A 293 20.90 9.22 23.61
CA TRP A 293 21.18 9.34 22.18
C TRP A 293 21.81 10.69 21.83
N PHE A 294 21.14 11.79 22.20
CA PHE A 294 21.62 13.14 21.88
C PHE A 294 22.84 13.57 22.70
N ARG A 295 23.18 12.84 23.78
CA ARG A 295 24.43 13.02 24.51
C ARG A 295 25.60 12.30 23.85
N MET A 296 25.39 11.06 23.41
CA MET A 296 26.39 10.26 22.68
C MET A 296 26.63 10.77 21.26
N ARG A 297 25.58 11.32 20.63
CA ARG A 297 25.60 11.93 19.30
C ARG A 297 25.15 13.39 19.39
N PRO A 298 26.00 14.30 19.89
CA PRO A 298 25.72 15.73 19.86
C PRO A 298 25.42 16.18 18.43
N VAL A 299 24.48 17.12 18.31
CA VAL A 299 24.07 17.62 17.02
C VAL A 299 25.18 18.46 16.40
N GLU A 300 25.54 18.16 15.16
CA GLU A 300 26.58 18.89 14.42
C GLU A 300 26.17 20.35 14.19
N GLY A 301 27.16 21.23 13.99
CA GLY A 301 26.91 22.64 13.65
C GLY A 301 26.36 23.51 14.79
N GLY A 302 26.27 22.99 16.02
CA GLY A 302 25.95 23.78 17.21
C GLY A 302 24.46 24.03 17.46
N ALA A 303 23.57 23.27 16.82
CA ALA A 303 22.14 23.35 17.08
C ALA A 303 21.79 22.92 18.52
N HIS A 304 20.70 23.46 19.06
CA HIS A 304 20.25 23.19 20.42
C HIS A 304 19.13 22.14 20.43
N VAL A 305 19.18 21.19 21.37
CA VAL A 305 18.11 20.20 21.56
C VAL A 305 17.70 20.18 23.02
N GLU A 306 16.42 20.41 23.27
CA GLU A 306 15.76 20.21 24.56
C GLU A 306 14.92 18.94 24.49
N ILE A 307 15.02 18.07 25.51
CA ILE A 307 14.26 16.82 25.58
C ILE A 307 13.49 16.81 26.91
N LYS A 308 12.16 16.87 26.81
CA LYS A 308 11.23 16.82 27.94
C LYS A 308 10.29 15.63 27.86
N ALA A 309 9.83 15.18 29.01
CA ALA A 309 8.73 14.22 29.10
C ALA A 309 7.38 14.96 29.02
N VAL A 310 6.34 14.24 28.60
CA VAL A 310 4.95 14.76 28.63
C VAL A 310 4.59 15.19 30.07
N GLU A 311 5.04 14.45 31.07
CA GLU A 311 4.73 14.68 32.48
C GLU A 311 5.41 15.94 33.06
N ASP A 312 6.39 16.51 32.37
CA ASP A 312 7.09 17.73 32.81
C ASP A 312 6.21 18.99 32.64
N PHE A 313 5.06 18.88 31.96
CA PHE A 313 4.15 19.99 31.69
C PHE A 313 2.96 20.00 32.66
N PRO A 314 2.94 20.90 33.66
CA PRO A 314 1.98 20.86 34.77
C PRO A 314 0.53 21.18 34.34
N PHE A 315 0.33 21.79 33.17
CA PHE A 315 -1.02 22.07 32.66
C PHE A 315 -1.71 20.81 32.10
N LEU A 316 -0.99 19.72 31.83
CA LEU A 316 -1.53 18.48 31.27
C LEU A 316 -2.24 17.65 32.34
N THR A 317 -3.40 18.14 32.76
CA THR A 317 -4.28 17.48 33.73
C THR A 317 -5.61 17.13 33.08
N SER A 318 -6.33 16.13 33.60
CA SER A 318 -7.66 15.77 33.08
C SER A 318 -8.73 16.83 33.32
N SER A 319 -8.48 17.80 34.22
CA SER A 319 -9.35 18.95 34.39
C SER A 319 -9.24 19.97 33.25
N TYR A 320 -8.05 20.11 32.65
CA TYR A 320 -7.80 21.06 31.57
C TYR A 320 -7.85 20.42 30.18
N VAL A 321 -7.34 19.20 30.02
CA VAL A 321 -7.17 18.54 28.71
C VAL A 321 -8.32 17.56 28.45
N PRO A 322 -9.21 17.81 27.47
CA PRO A 322 -10.37 16.96 27.21
C PRO A 322 -10.02 15.51 26.83
N VAL A 323 -8.91 15.31 26.13
CA VAL A 323 -8.48 13.97 25.70
C VAL A 323 -8.05 13.11 26.90
N LEU A 324 -7.36 13.70 27.89
CA LEU A 324 -7.01 12.99 29.13
C LEU A 324 -8.26 12.60 29.90
N LYS A 325 -9.23 13.52 30.02
CA LYS A 325 -10.54 13.23 30.62
C LYS A 325 -11.26 12.08 29.92
N GLN A 326 -11.24 12.05 28.58
CA GLN A 326 -11.84 10.98 27.79
C GLN A 326 -11.10 9.65 27.98
N LEU A 327 -9.77 9.66 28.10
CA LEU A 327 -8.95 8.47 28.36
C LEU A 327 -9.20 7.83 29.73
N GLU A 328 -9.50 8.65 30.73
CA GLU A 328 -9.88 8.19 32.07
C GLU A 328 -11.29 7.57 32.11
N SER A 329 -12.12 7.78 31.07
CA SER A 329 -13.46 7.21 31.02
C SER A 329 -13.45 5.70 30.74
N SER A 330 -14.25 4.96 31.50
CA SER A 330 -14.40 3.50 31.37
C SER A 330 -15.00 3.07 30.02
N TYR A 331 -15.80 3.93 29.39
CA TYR A 331 -16.34 3.71 28.05
C TYR A 331 -15.24 3.67 26.99
N MET A 332 -14.33 4.65 27.01
CA MET A 332 -13.25 4.74 26.04
C MET A 332 -12.21 3.64 26.25
N GLN A 333 -11.88 3.31 27.50
CA GLN A 333 -11.01 2.17 27.77
C GLN A 333 -11.58 0.87 27.17
N ASN A 334 -12.89 0.65 27.24
CA ASN A 334 -13.53 -0.50 26.59
C ASN A 334 -13.54 -0.41 25.05
N TYR A 335 -13.76 0.78 24.48
CA TYR A 335 -13.78 0.96 23.02
C TYR A 335 -12.42 0.68 22.36
N TYR A 336 -11.31 1.10 22.99
CA TYR A 336 -9.96 0.94 22.46
C TYR A 336 -9.26 -0.36 22.91
N TYR A 337 -9.48 -0.84 24.14
CA TYR A 337 -8.74 -1.97 24.71
C TYR A 337 -9.50 -3.30 24.79
N LYS A 338 -10.83 -3.33 24.57
CA LYS A 338 -11.59 -4.59 24.67
C LYS A 338 -11.43 -5.47 23.42
N ASN A 339 -10.65 -6.54 23.59
CA ASN A 339 -10.58 -7.67 22.66
C ASN A 339 -11.87 -8.48 22.73
N GLN A 340 -12.83 -8.26 21.82
CA GLN A 340 -13.80 -9.31 21.52
C GLN A 340 -13.10 -10.37 20.66
N GLY A 341 -12.74 -11.48 21.30
CA GLY A 341 -12.38 -12.71 20.63
C GLY A 341 -13.55 -13.28 19.83
N GLU A 342 -13.23 -13.69 18.61
CA GLU A 342 -13.80 -14.82 17.85
C GLU A 342 -15.27 -14.84 17.40
N ASN A 343 -16.22 -14.04 17.90
CA ASN A 343 -17.63 -14.14 17.44
C ASN A 343 -18.24 -12.83 16.91
N GLY A 344 -17.58 -12.22 15.92
CA GLY A 344 -18.10 -11.06 15.17
C GLY A 344 -18.46 -11.43 13.73
N SER A 345 -19.51 -12.22 13.54
CA SER A 345 -20.17 -12.39 12.24
C SER A 345 -20.69 -11.03 11.74
N SER A 346 -20.41 -10.74 10.47
CA SER A 346 -21.00 -9.66 9.67
C SER A 346 -20.90 -8.23 10.22
N GLY A 347 -19.90 -7.47 9.73
CA GLY A 347 -20.09 -6.03 9.50
C GLY A 347 -19.22 -5.03 10.27
N ASP A 348 -17.88 -5.22 10.37
CA ASP A 348 -16.95 -4.08 10.25
C ASP A 348 -15.48 -4.51 10.38
N ALA A 349 -14.83 -4.79 9.23
CA ALA A 349 -13.37 -4.78 9.16
C ALA A 349 -12.79 -3.36 9.37
N THR A 350 -13.65 -2.33 9.37
CA THR A 350 -13.29 -0.94 9.63
C THR A 350 -12.91 -0.74 11.11
N ASN A 351 -13.61 -1.40 12.05
CA ASN A 351 -13.35 -1.29 13.50
C ASN A 351 -11.98 -1.80 13.96
N ILE A 352 -11.32 -2.71 13.23
CA ILE A 352 -9.97 -3.18 13.57
C ILE A 352 -8.91 -2.11 13.21
N LYS A 353 -9.12 -1.33 12.14
CA LYS A 353 -8.25 -0.16 11.84
C LYS A 353 -8.33 0.88 12.96
N PHE A 354 -9.48 0.99 13.61
CA PHE A 354 -9.83 2.00 14.61
C PHE A 354 -9.31 1.73 16.04
N ARG A 355 -8.69 0.56 16.29
CA ARG A 355 -8.00 0.25 17.56
C ARG A 355 -6.50 0.55 17.48
N ASN A 356 -6.10 1.82 17.43
CA ASN A 356 -4.68 2.21 17.53
C ASN A 356 -4.48 3.11 18.76
N PRO A 357 -3.78 2.66 19.80
CA PRO A 357 -3.43 3.49 20.95
C PRO A 357 -2.67 4.77 20.55
N LYS A 358 -1.97 4.79 19.41
CA LYS A 358 -1.30 6.01 18.91
C LYS A 358 -2.27 7.17 18.65
N TYR A 359 -3.52 6.93 18.24
CA TYR A 359 -4.50 8.02 18.04
C TYR A 359 -4.97 8.66 19.34
N MET A 360 -4.66 8.01 20.46
CA MET A 360 -4.91 8.46 21.82
C MET A 360 -3.62 8.85 22.54
N SER A 361 -2.46 8.72 21.87
CA SER A 361 -1.20 9.13 22.46
C SER A 361 -1.23 10.63 22.71
N MET A 362 -1.01 11.01 23.96
CA MET A 362 -0.94 12.42 24.33
C MET A 362 0.10 13.18 23.52
N LEU A 363 1.19 12.53 23.10
CA LEU A 363 2.20 13.09 22.20
C LEU A 363 1.59 13.67 20.93
N ASN A 364 0.58 13.00 20.35
CA ASN A 364 -0.09 13.48 19.16
C ASN A 364 -0.99 14.69 19.44
N HIS A 365 -1.53 14.82 20.64
CA HIS A 365 -2.41 15.93 21.02
C HIS A 365 -1.66 17.15 21.56
N LEU A 366 -0.38 17.02 21.93
CA LEU A 366 0.47 18.15 22.34
C LEU A 366 0.57 19.25 21.27
N ARG A 367 0.39 18.90 19.99
CA ARG A 367 0.37 19.87 18.88
C ARG A 367 -0.71 20.94 19.01
N PHE A 368 -1.74 20.72 19.84
CA PHE A 368 -2.78 21.70 20.13
C PHE A 368 -2.48 22.62 21.33
N TYR A 369 -1.32 22.45 21.94
CA TYR A 369 -0.90 23.18 23.15
C TYR A 369 0.43 23.92 22.95
N LEU A 370 0.81 24.23 21.71
CA LEU A 370 2.09 24.89 21.41
C LEU A 370 2.27 26.22 22.16
N PRO A 371 1.25 27.11 22.31
CA PRO A 371 1.39 28.31 23.13
C PRO A 371 1.60 28.05 24.63
N GLU A 372 0.99 26.98 25.17
CA GLU A 372 1.12 26.57 26.57
C GLU A 372 2.48 25.92 26.84
N LEU A 373 3.00 25.16 25.87
CA LEU A 373 4.33 24.54 25.91
C LEU A 373 5.44 25.59 25.82
N TYR A 374 5.26 26.60 24.95
CA TYR A 374 6.31 27.59 24.63
C TYR A 374 5.79 29.03 24.78
N PRO A 375 5.49 29.48 26.00
CA PRO A 375 4.81 30.75 26.23
C PRO A 375 5.62 32.00 25.85
N LYS A 376 6.94 31.90 25.67
CA LYS A 376 7.82 33.01 25.27
C LYS A 376 8.03 33.14 23.76
N LEU A 377 7.64 32.14 22.97
CA LEU A 377 7.88 32.11 21.53
C LEU A 377 6.74 32.75 20.73
N HIS A 378 7.11 33.38 19.61
CA HIS A 378 6.19 34.02 18.66
C HIS A 378 5.80 33.11 17.49
N LYS A 379 6.76 32.35 16.96
CA LYS A 379 6.54 31.36 15.89
C LYS A 379 7.26 30.06 16.21
N VAL A 380 6.67 28.95 15.79
CA VAL A 380 7.27 27.61 15.94
C VAL A 380 6.93 26.75 14.72
N LEU A 381 7.91 25.99 14.23
CA LEU A 381 7.67 25.01 13.18
C LEU A 381 7.40 23.63 13.81
N PHE A 382 6.21 23.10 13.57
CA PHE A 382 5.88 21.73 13.95
C PHE A 382 6.34 20.75 12.88
N LEU A 383 7.06 19.70 13.28
CA LEU A 383 7.47 18.57 12.44
C LEU A 383 6.99 17.25 13.06
N ASP A 384 6.37 16.38 12.27
CA ASP A 384 6.13 15.00 12.70
C ASP A 384 7.44 14.19 12.63
N ASP A 385 7.52 13.05 13.31
CA ASP A 385 8.72 12.21 13.39
C ASP A 385 9.01 11.39 12.11
N ASP A 386 8.04 11.32 11.22
CA ASP A 386 8.07 10.59 9.96
C ASP A 386 8.36 11.52 8.77
N VAL A 387 9.01 12.65 9.00
CA VAL A 387 9.45 13.57 7.94
C VAL A 387 10.96 13.50 7.71
N VAL A 388 11.36 13.97 6.53
CA VAL A 388 12.75 14.21 6.17
C VAL A 388 12.86 15.58 5.52
N VAL A 389 13.80 16.37 6.01
CA VAL A 389 14.11 17.69 5.47
C VAL A 389 15.22 17.59 4.43
N GLN A 390 15.04 18.27 3.31
CA GLN A 390 15.92 18.24 2.14
C GLN A 390 16.46 19.62 1.75
N LYS A 391 15.94 20.69 2.35
CA LYS A 391 16.29 22.08 2.06
C LYS A 391 16.21 22.92 3.33
N ASP A 392 16.89 24.06 3.34
CA ASP A 392 16.79 25.03 4.43
C ASP A 392 15.34 25.48 4.66
N LEU A 393 14.91 25.50 5.92
CA LEU A 393 13.53 25.80 6.32
C LEU A 393 13.35 27.22 6.87
N THR A 394 14.41 28.01 6.99
CA THR A 394 14.35 29.35 7.62
C THR A 394 13.45 30.30 6.84
N GLY A 395 13.27 30.06 5.54
CA GLY A 395 12.32 30.77 4.69
C GLY A 395 10.87 30.74 5.22
N LEU A 396 10.45 29.70 5.95
CA LEU A 396 9.11 29.59 6.52
C LEU A 396 8.81 30.69 7.55
N TRP A 397 9.80 31.12 8.34
CA TRP A 397 9.61 32.20 9.32
C TRP A 397 9.39 33.57 8.66
N LYS A 398 9.90 33.75 7.45
CA LYS A 398 9.79 34.97 6.64
C LYS A 398 8.45 35.08 5.90
N ILE A 399 7.67 34.00 5.85
CA ILE A 399 6.34 34.01 5.24
C ILE A 399 5.41 34.84 6.12
N ASP A 400 4.78 35.86 5.52
CA ASP A 400 3.63 36.54 6.11
C ASP A 400 2.45 35.56 6.14
N LEU A 401 1.83 35.34 7.31
CA LEU A 401 0.67 34.46 7.44
C LEU A 401 -0.67 35.19 7.22
N ASP A 402 -0.65 36.46 6.83
CA ASP A 402 -1.83 37.30 6.64
C ASP A 402 -2.70 37.36 7.91
N GLY A 403 -2.04 37.42 9.07
CA GLY A 403 -2.68 37.37 10.40
C GLY A 403 -3.28 36.01 10.78
N ARG A 404 -3.10 34.95 9.96
CA ARG A 404 -3.58 33.59 10.24
C ARG A 404 -2.64 32.85 11.19
N VAL A 405 -3.18 31.85 11.88
CA VAL A 405 -2.49 31.10 12.93
C VAL A 405 -1.55 30.03 12.37
N ASN A 406 -1.95 29.36 11.29
CA ASN A 406 -1.27 28.19 10.73
C ASN A 406 -0.83 28.44 9.28
N GLY A 407 0.39 28.10 8.92
CA GLY A 407 0.84 27.94 7.53
C GLY A 407 1.01 26.46 7.22
N ALA A 408 0.25 25.96 6.23
CA ALA A 408 0.29 24.55 5.84
C ALA A 408 0.13 24.38 4.32
N VAL A 409 0.68 23.30 3.76
CA VAL A 409 0.43 22.93 2.36
C VAL A 409 -0.93 22.23 2.24
N GLU A 410 -1.75 22.71 1.31
CA GLU A 410 -3.03 22.11 0.97
C GLU A 410 -2.85 20.78 0.23
N THR A 411 -3.66 19.79 0.60
CA THR A 411 -3.55 18.40 0.11
C THR A 411 -4.70 17.98 -0.82
N CYS A 412 -5.71 18.83 -1.00
CA CYS A 412 -6.87 18.49 -1.82
C CYS A 412 -6.54 18.45 -3.31
N PHE A 413 -7.16 17.50 -4.01
CA PHE A 413 -7.13 17.38 -5.45
C PHE A 413 -8.50 16.91 -5.95
N GLY A 414 -9.17 17.68 -6.80
CA GLY A 414 -10.53 17.35 -7.24
C GLY A 414 -11.48 17.20 -6.04
N SER A 415 -12.09 16.03 -5.84
CA SER A 415 -12.93 15.71 -4.67
C SER A 415 -12.16 15.09 -3.49
N PHE A 416 -10.87 14.77 -3.66
CA PHE A 416 -10.06 14.11 -2.64
C PHE A 416 -9.54 15.11 -1.60
N HIS A 417 -9.33 14.61 -0.38
CA HIS A 417 -8.82 15.37 0.77
C HIS A 417 -9.55 16.72 1.00
N ARG A 418 -10.86 16.72 0.83
CA ARG A 418 -11.73 17.82 1.28
C ARG A 418 -12.26 17.55 2.68
N TYR A 419 -12.78 18.57 3.34
CA TYR A 419 -13.35 18.45 4.68
C TYR A 419 -14.42 17.34 4.78
N SER A 420 -15.20 17.12 3.72
CA SER A 420 -16.18 16.03 3.65
C SER A 420 -15.61 14.62 3.79
N HIS A 421 -14.30 14.43 3.61
CA HIS A 421 -13.63 13.15 3.82
C HIS A 421 -13.30 12.89 5.31
N TYR A 422 -13.19 13.95 6.10
CA TYR A 422 -12.71 13.89 7.48
C TYR A 422 -13.81 14.12 8.52
N LEU A 423 -14.84 14.90 8.16
CA LEU A 423 -15.91 15.31 9.06
C LEU A 423 -17.25 14.72 8.62
N ASN A 424 -18.12 14.46 9.59
CA ASN A 424 -19.47 13.95 9.35
C ASN A 424 -20.44 15.09 9.01
N PHE A 425 -20.56 15.43 7.72
CA PHE A 425 -21.48 16.48 7.24
C PHE A 425 -22.96 16.12 7.31
N SER A 426 -23.31 14.88 7.68
CA SER A 426 -24.69 14.54 8.04
C SER A 426 -25.08 15.11 9.41
N HIS A 427 -24.10 15.44 10.25
CA HIS A 427 -24.34 16.03 11.56
C HIS A 427 -24.57 17.55 11.45
N PRO A 428 -25.65 18.12 12.02
CA PRO A 428 -25.96 19.55 11.92
C PRO A 428 -24.82 20.45 12.38
N LEU A 429 -24.21 20.16 13.54
CA LEU A 429 -23.06 20.93 14.06
C LEU A 429 -21.91 21.07 13.04
N ILE A 430 -21.62 20.05 12.24
CA ILE A 430 -20.57 20.13 11.23
C ILE A 430 -21.05 20.90 10.01
N ARG A 431 -22.25 20.58 9.51
CA ARG A 431 -22.82 21.19 8.30
C ARG A 431 -23.01 22.70 8.45
N ASP A 432 -23.40 23.14 9.63
CA ASP A 432 -23.79 24.53 9.86
C ASP A 432 -22.56 25.42 10.17
N ASN A 433 -21.40 24.82 10.51
CA ASN A 433 -20.16 25.55 10.86
C ASN A 433 -19.03 25.44 9.82
N PHE A 434 -19.03 24.41 8.96
CA PHE A 434 -17.94 24.16 8.02
C PHE A 434 -18.43 24.01 6.59
N ASN A 435 -17.54 24.28 5.63
CA ASN A 435 -17.80 24.01 4.21
C ASN A 435 -17.27 22.62 3.85
N SER A 436 -18.16 21.74 3.36
CA SER A 436 -17.80 20.39 2.92
C SER A 436 -16.77 20.36 1.80
N LYS A 437 -16.74 21.43 0.98
CA LYS A 437 -15.80 21.59 -0.13
C LYS A 437 -14.50 22.28 0.28
N ALA A 438 -14.31 22.69 1.53
CA ALA A 438 -13.04 23.28 1.95
C ALA A 438 -11.87 22.30 1.70
N CYS A 439 -10.73 22.85 1.28
CA CYS A 439 -9.52 22.08 1.04
C CYS A 439 -8.89 21.70 2.38
N ALA A 440 -8.57 20.42 2.58
CA ALA A 440 -7.80 20.02 3.76
C ALA A 440 -6.30 20.24 3.53
N TRP A 441 -5.59 20.49 4.61
CA TRP A 441 -4.14 20.41 4.71
C TRP A 441 -3.78 19.21 5.60
N ALA A 442 -2.50 18.98 5.86
CA ALA A 442 -2.06 17.91 6.74
C ALA A 442 -1.10 18.42 7.80
N PHE A 443 -1.10 17.76 8.96
CA PHE A 443 0.00 17.93 9.90
C PHE A 443 1.28 17.27 9.37
N GLY A 444 2.43 17.71 9.89
CA GLY A 444 3.74 17.10 9.66
C GLY A 444 4.80 18.10 9.25
N MET A 445 4.37 19.23 8.68
CA MET A 445 5.18 20.42 8.50
C MET A 445 4.24 21.61 8.51
N ASN A 446 4.20 22.32 9.64
CA ASN A 446 3.29 23.44 9.84
C ASN A 446 3.99 24.55 10.61
N ILE A 447 3.96 25.76 10.07
CA ILE A 447 4.46 26.95 10.78
C ILE A 447 3.31 27.58 11.53
N PHE A 448 3.46 27.79 12.83
CA PHE A 448 2.42 28.38 13.67
C PHE A 448 2.86 29.74 14.19
N ASP A 449 1.99 30.74 14.06
CA ASP A 449 2.06 32.01 14.77
C ASP A 449 1.36 31.87 16.12
N LEU A 450 2.16 31.81 17.18
CA LEU A 450 1.70 31.57 18.55
C LEU A 450 1.03 32.81 19.15
N ASP A 451 1.34 34.01 18.66
CA ASP A 451 0.66 35.23 19.10
C ASP A 451 -0.75 35.28 18.52
N ALA A 452 -0.90 34.98 17.23
CA ALA A 452 -2.19 34.82 16.58
C ALA A 452 -3.00 33.69 17.23
N TRP A 453 -2.36 32.55 17.53
CA TRP A 453 -3.01 31.44 18.22
C TRP A 453 -3.64 31.86 19.55
N ARG A 454 -2.89 32.61 20.38
CA ARG A 454 -3.38 33.11 21.67
C ARG A 454 -4.53 34.11 21.50
N ARG A 455 -4.40 35.06 20.56
CA ARG A 455 -5.47 36.03 20.25
C ARG A 455 -6.76 35.34 19.81
N GLU A 456 -6.63 34.33 18.95
CA GLU A 456 -7.74 33.57 18.36
C GLU A 456 -8.27 32.43 19.25
N LYS A 457 -7.64 32.21 20.41
CA LYS A 457 -7.98 31.15 21.38
C LYS A 457 -8.18 29.79 20.73
N CYS A 458 -7.23 29.38 19.89
CA CYS A 458 -7.35 28.12 19.15
C CYS A 458 -7.33 26.90 20.08
N THR A 459 -6.63 26.93 21.22
CA THR A 459 -6.66 25.84 22.21
C THR A 459 -8.08 25.65 22.78
N ASP A 460 -8.77 26.74 23.12
CA ASP A 460 -10.15 26.69 23.61
C ASP A 460 -11.12 26.16 22.54
N THR A 461 -10.91 26.55 21.28
CA THR A 461 -11.68 26.02 20.14
C THR A 461 -11.48 24.52 20.02
N TYR A 462 -10.24 24.04 20.09
CA TYR A 462 -9.92 22.62 20.10
C TYR A 462 -10.62 21.90 21.25
N HIS A 463 -10.58 22.45 22.47
CA HIS A 463 -11.26 21.87 23.62
C HIS A 463 -12.77 21.74 23.43
N HIS A 464 -13.40 22.80 22.94
CA HIS A 464 -14.84 22.83 22.67
C HIS A 464 -15.26 21.69 21.74
N TRP A 465 -14.59 21.56 20.59
CA TRP A 465 -14.92 20.53 19.62
C TRP A 465 -14.57 19.12 20.09
N GLN A 466 -13.46 18.95 20.82
CA GLN A 466 -13.08 17.65 21.38
C GLN A 466 -14.13 17.15 22.40
N ASN A 467 -14.67 18.05 23.24
CA ASN A 467 -15.75 17.73 24.16
C ASN A 467 -17.04 17.35 23.42
N LEU A 468 -17.39 18.07 22.35
CA LEU A 468 -18.58 17.74 21.53
C LEU A 468 -18.46 16.40 20.78
N ASN A 469 -17.25 15.93 20.52
CA ASN A 469 -17.01 14.66 19.81
C ASN A 469 -16.68 13.49 20.74
N GLU A 470 -17.07 13.53 22.02
CA GLU A 470 -16.84 12.43 22.97
C GLU A 470 -17.40 11.07 22.49
N ASN A 471 -18.51 11.10 21.74
CA ASN A 471 -19.15 9.90 21.17
C ASN A 471 -18.70 9.58 19.72
N HIS A 472 -17.69 10.26 19.18
CA HIS A 472 -17.19 10.07 17.81
C HIS A 472 -18.26 10.23 16.69
N SER A 473 -19.26 11.09 16.94
CA SER A 473 -20.33 11.38 15.98
C SER A 473 -19.95 12.45 14.95
N LEU A 474 -19.05 13.38 15.29
CA LEU A 474 -18.61 14.48 14.44
C LEU A 474 -17.45 14.09 13.53
N TRP A 475 -16.49 13.34 14.05
CA TRP A 475 -15.45 12.64 13.29
C TRP A 475 -15.05 11.36 14.02
N LYS A 476 -14.42 10.44 13.29
CA LYS A 476 -14.07 9.13 13.83
C LYS A 476 -12.82 9.18 14.71
N LEU A 477 -11.63 9.33 14.12
CA LEU A 477 -10.36 9.22 14.85
C LEU A 477 -9.27 10.10 14.26
N GLY A 478 -8.18 10.21 15.02
CA GLY A 478 -6.97 10.93 14.64
C GLY A 478 -7.04 12.42 14.96
N THR A 479 -5.90 13.08 14.79
CA THR A 479 -5.72 14.50 15.14
C THR A 479 -5.94 15.43 13.95
N LEU A 480 -5.96 14.93 12.72
CA LEU A 480 -6.20 15.76 11.55
C LEU A 480 -7.61 16.39 11.54
N PRO A 481 -8.72 15.63 11.74
CA PRO A 481 -10.04 16.24 11.79
C PRO A 481 -10.19 17.38 12.82
N PRO A 482 -9.77 17.24 14.10
CA PRO A 482 -9.81 18.37 15.03
C PRO A 482 -8.85 19.50 14.64
N GLY A 483 -7.72 19.21 13.99
CA GLY A 483 -6.85 20.24 13.39
C GLY A 483 -7.56 21.10 12.34
N LEU A 484 -8.20 20.45 11.38
CA LEU A 484 -8.96 21.12 10.33
C LEU A 484 -10.09 21.99 10.88
N ILE A 485 -10.74 21.54 11.96
CA ILE A 485 -11.78 22.28 12.67
C ILE A 485 -11.18 23.49 13.41
N THR A 486 -10.15 23.27 14.23
CA THR A 486 -9.55 24.31 15.08
C THR A 486 -8.97 25.47 14.27
N PHE A 487 -8.38 25.18 13.11
CA PHE A 487 -7.77 26.18 12.23
C PHE A 487 -8.60 26.48 10.97
N TYR A 488 -9.90 26.17 10.98
CA TYR A 488 -10.79 26.51 9.89
C TYR A 488 -10.81 28.03 9.68
N SER A 489 -10.59 28.48 8.44
CA SER A 489 -10.40 29.90 8.07
C SER A 489 -9.22 30.61 8.75
N LYS A 490 -8.38 29.88 9.51
CA LYS A 490 -7.19 30.39 10.23
C LYS A 490 -5.89 29.77 9.69
N THR A 491 -5.92 29.17 8.51
CA THR A 491 -4.77 28.55 7.85
C THR A 491 -4.42 29.26 6.54
N LYS A 492 -3.17 29.67 6.36
CA LYS A 492 -2.62 30.13 5.08
C LYS A 492 -2.08 28.94 4.29
N SER A 493 -2.49 28.84 3.02
CA SER A 493 -1.97 27.81 2.11
C SER A 493 -0.53 28.18 1.72
N LEU A 494 0.39 27.22 1.87
CA LEU A 494 1.79 27.37 1.47
C LEU A 494 2.03 26.72 0.10
N ASP A 495 3.10 27.15 -0.56
CA ASP A 495 3.53 26.55 -1.83
C ASP A 495 3.78 25.04 -1.67
N LYS A 496 3.40 24.25 -2.67
CA LYS A 496 3.54 22.79 -2.67
C LYS A 496 5.00 22.34 -2.59
N SER A 497 5.96 23.20 -2.96
CA SER A 497 7.38 22.92 -2.80
C SER A 497 7.82 22.82 -1.34
N TRP A 498 7.01 23.23 -0.36
CA TRP A 498 7.39 23.11 1.04
C TRP A 498 7.20 21.71 1.62
N HIS A 499 6.15 20.99 1.21
CA HIS A 499 5.76 19.72 1.84
C HIS A 499 5.08 18.77 0.84
N VAL A 500 5.69 17.60 0.65
CA VAL A 500 5.11 16.49 -0.13
C VAL A 500 4.80 15.33 0.80
N LEU A 501 3.58 14.83 0.69
CA LEU A 501 3.04 13.74 1.48
C LEU A 501 2.81 12.49 0.63
N GLY A 502 2.65 11.36 1.29
CA GLY A 502 2.21 10.10 0.70
C GLY A 502 3.27 9.01 0.71
N LEU A 503 4.49 9.28 1.17
CA LEU A 503 5.59 8.30 1.11
C LEU A 503 5.38 7.10 2.05
N GLY A 504 4.35 7.11 2.89
CA GLY A 504 3.95 5.98 3.73
C GLY A 504 2.68 5.23 3.28
N TYR A 505 2.09 5.55 2.11
CA TYR A 505 0.98 4.77 1.54
C TYR A 505 0.75 4.88 0.02
N ASN A 506 1.28 5.91 -0.64
CA ASN A 506 1.06 6.19 -2.06
C ASN A 506 2.32 5.88 -2.88
N PRO A 507 2.35 4.78 -3.66
CA PRO A 507 3.50 4.45 -4.48
C PRO A 507 3.62 5.30 -5.75
N GLY A 508 2.65 6.17 -6.04
CA GLY A 508 2.58 6.99 -7.25
C GLY A 508 3.20 8.39 -7.12
N ILE A 509 3.80 8.75 -5.99
CA ILE A 509 4.48 10.04 -5.84
C ILE A 509 5.76 10.02 -6.68
N SER A 510 5.91 11.01 -7.56
CA SER A 510 7.04 11.06 -8.48
C SER A 510 8.34 11.48 -7.77
N MET A 511 9.48 10.99 -8.25
CA MET A 511 10.78 11.39 -7.69
C MET A 511 11.10 12.87 -7.95
N ASP A 512 10.50 13.48 -8.98
CA ASP A 512 10.66 14.91 -9.27
C ASP A 512 9.91 15.78 -8.25
N GLU A 513 8.67 15.42 -7.89
CA GLU A 513 7.95 16.07 -6.78
C GLU A 513 8.73 15.94 -5.46
N ILE A 514 9.24 14.75 -5.17
CA ILE A 514 10.07 14.48 -3.99
C ILE A 514 11.32 15.36 -3.99
N ARG A 515 12.06 15.46 -5.11
CA ARG A 515 13.29 16.25 -5.20
C ARG A 515 13.03 17.76 -5.04
N ASN A 516 11.89 18.22 -5.53
CA ASN A 516 11.54 19.63 -5.49
C ASN A 516 11.03 20.08 -4.11
N ALA A 517 10.54 19.15 -3.28
CA ALA A 517 10.03 19.44 -1.95
C ALA A 517 11.12 19.74 -0.91
N ALA A 518 10.88 20.72 -0.03
CA ALA A 518 11.73 21.00 1.12
C ALA A 518 11.57 19.93 2.21
N VAL A 519 10.35 19.46 2.45
CA VAL A 519 10.05 18.37 3.40
C VAL A 519 9.27 17.27 2.70
N ILE A 520 9.71 16.03 2.90
CA ILE A 520 9.01 14.82 2.43
C ILE A 520 8.48 14.05 3.64
N HIS A 521 7.27 13.51 3.50
CA HIS A 521 6.53 12.96 4.64
C HIS A 521 6.06 11.53 4.37
N TYR A 522 6.48 10.62 5.25
CA TYR A 522 6.07 9.22 5.28
C TYR A 522 4.77 9.01 6.06
N ASN A 523 3.82 9.94 5.90
CA ASN A 523 2.49 9.80 6.49
C ASN A 523 1.82 8.52 5.93
N GLY A 524 1.02 7.86 6.78
CA GLY A 524 0.46 6.53 6.49
C GLY A 524 1.08 5.42 7.33
N ASN A 525 0.84 4.17 6.93
CA ASN A 525 1.19 2.99 7.72
C ASN A 525 2.56 2.39 7.36
N MET A 526 3.09 2.67 6.17
CA MET A 526 4.35 2.09 5.66
C MET A 526 5.53 3.00 6.04
N LYS A 527 5.73 3.20 7.34
CA LYS A 527 6.83 4.04 7.88
C LYS A 527 8.20 3.48 7.50
N PRO A 528 9.23 4.33 7.30
CA PRO A 528 10.53 3.90 6.78
C PRO A 528 11.31 2.98 7.72
N TRP A 529 11.02 3.01 9.02
CA TRP A 529 11.58 2.12 10.04
C TRP A 529 10.83 0.79 10.20
N LEU A 530 9.84 0.49 9.37
CA LEU A 530 9.09 -0.76 9.38
C LEU A 530 9.48 -1.65 8.20
N ASP A 531 9.35 -2.97 8.37
CA ASP A 531 9.60 -3.94 7.28
C ASP A 531 8.61 -3.80 6.12
N ILE A 532 7.43 -3.24 6.39
CA ILE A 532 6.40 -2.94 5.40
C ILE A 532 6.63 -1.59 4.69
N ALA A 533 7.76 -0.92 4.89
CA ALA A 533 8.10 0.32 4.20
C ALA A 533 8.09 0.14 2.68
N MET A 534 7.76 1.19 1.94
CA MET A 534 7.91 1.18 0.48
C MET A 534 9.40 1.28 0.11
N ASN A 535 9.95 0.20 -0.42
CA ASN A 535 11.37 0.10 -0.79
C ASN A 535 11.86 1.26 -1.68
N GLN A 536 11.02 1.74 -2.60
CA GLN A 536 11.36 2.84 -3.50
C GLN A 536 11.65 4.16 -2.78
N TYR A 537 11.06 4.41 -1.61
CA TYR A 537 11.27 5.66 -0.86
C TYR A 537 12.22 5.49 0.33
N LYS A 538 12.41 4.26 0.83
CA LYS A 538 13.18 3.96 2.04
C LYS A 538 14.57 4.63 2.07
N HIS A 539 15.27 4.64 0.93
CA HIS A 539 16.62 5.22 0.81
C HIS A 539 16.71 6.72 1.15
N LEU A 540 15.63 7.48 0.97
CA LEU A 540 15.58 8.91 1.26
C LEU A 540 15.60 9.19 2.77
N TRP A 541 15.13 8.23 3.58
CA TRP A 541 15.16 8.30 5.04
C TRP A 541 16.43 7.65 5.61
N THR A 542 16.81 6.47 5.10
CA THR A 542 17.95 5.72 5.65
C THR A 542 19.29 6.43 5.53
N LYS A 543 19.46 7.33 4.55
CA LYS A 543 20.69 8.14 4.38
C LYS A 543 21.01 9.06 5.57
N TYR A 544 20.03 9.35 6.43
CA TYR A 544 20.22 10.17 7.63
C TYR A 544 20.40 9.33 8.90
N ILE A 545 20.24 8.01 8.84
CA ILE A 545 20.56 7.13 9.97
C ILE A 545 22.05 7.20 10.24
N ASP A 546 22.43 7.30 11.51
CA ASP A 546 23.83 7.18 11.91
C ASP A 546 24.28 5.72 11.90
N GLY A 547 24.85 5.31 10.77
CA GLY A 547 25.38 3.97 10.57
C GLY A 547 26.64 3.67 11.40
N ASP A 548 27.34 4.70 11.91
CA ASP A 548 28.54 4.54 12.74
C ASP A 548 28.20 4.38 14.23
N MET A 549 26.91 4.52 14.59
CA MET A 549 26.43 4.33 15.95
C MET A 549 26.37 2.84 16.29
N GLU A 550 27.17 2.42 17.28
CA GLU A 550 27.34 1.02 17.66
C GLU A 550 26.01 0.31 17.93
N PHE A 551 25.10 0.91 18.69
CA PHE A 551 23.81 0.29 19.00
C PHE A 551 22.87 0.18 17.78
N VAL A 552 23.00 1.06 16.78
CA VAL A 552 22.26 0.93 15.51
C VAL A 552 22.71 -0.33 14.77
N GLN A 553 24.03 -0.57 14.70
CA GLN A 553 24.60 -1.76 14.09
C GLN A 553 24.23 -3.03 14.88
N MET A 554 24.42 -3.02 16.20
CA MET A 554 24.12 -4.17 17.07
C MET A 554 22.64 -4.57 17.04
N CYS A 555 21.74 -3.60 16.90
CA CYS A 555 20.30 -3.85 16.84
C CYS A 555 19.78 -4.13 15.42
N ASN A 556 20.68 -4.31 14.44
CA ASN A 556 20.37 -4.56 13.03
C ASN A 556 19.36 -3.55 12.47
N PHE A 557 19.50 -2.28 12.86
CA PHE A 557 18.61 -1.24 12.36
C PHE A 557 19.10 -0.79 10.98
N GLY A 558 18.33 -1.11 9.93
CA GLY A 558 18.64 -0.66 8.57
C GLY A 558 19.57 -1.56 7.76
N LEU A 559 19.76 -2.82 8.17
CA LEU A 559 20.43 -3.87 7.39
C LEU A 559 19.43 -4.75 6.63
#